data_AF-A0A848XAD4-F1
#
_entry.id   AF-A0A848XAD4-F1
#
_cell.length_a   1.000
_cell.length_b   1.000
_cell.length_c   1.000
_cell.angle_alpha   90.00
_cell.angle_beta   90.00
_cell.angle_gamma   90.00
#
_symmetry.space_group_name_H-M   'P 1'
#
loop_
_entity.id
_entity.type
_entity.pdbx_description
1 polymer ?
#
loop_
_entity_poly.entity_id
_entity_poly.type
_entity_poly.pdbx_seq_one_letter_code
_entity_poly.pdbx_strand_id
1 'polypeptide(L)'
;MSGIRTIVPEKARGLRKLFLRWARGQYGGVVPGVFQVLAVDMATAAPAGALYRHLHLRKSSPLGRLEREMLATVVNGKVGGAP
;
A
#
# COMPACT_ATOMS: atom_id res chain seq x y z
N MET A 1 -10.05 18.08 -11.34
CA MET A 1 -10.03 16.69 -10.81
C MET A 1 -8.72 16.04 -11.25
N SER A 2 -7.72 16.01 -10.38
CA SER A 2 -6.42 15.38 -10.68
C SER A 2 -6.58 13.86 -10.68
N GLY A 3 -6.84 13.28 -11.85
CA GLY A 3 -7.12 11.86 -12.01
C GLY A 3 -5.85 11.01 -11.91
N ILE A 4 -5.46 10.60 -10.71
CA ILE A 4 -4.45 9.56 -10.53
C ILE A 4 -4.99 8.28 -11.18
N ARG A 5 -4.25 7.73 -12.14
CA ARG A 5 -4.65 6.49 -12.83
C ARG A 5 -4.64 5.33 -11.84
N THR A 6 -5.68 4.50 -11.88
CA THR A 6 -5.80 3.30 -11.05
C THR A 6 -6.21 2.10 -11.89
N ILE A 7 -5.90 0.90 -11.38
CA ILE A 7 -6.38 -0.37 -11.94
C ILE A 7 -7.52 -0.89 -11.08
N VAL A 8 -8.71 -0.98 -11.68
CA VAL A 8 -9.88 -1.64 -11.08
C VAL A 8 -9.59 -3.15 -10.95
N PRO A 9 -9.62 -3.73 -9.73
CA PRO A 9 -9.25 -5.13 -9.51
C PRO A 9 -9.99 -6.13 -10.39
N GLU A 10 -11.27 -5.89 -10.67
CA GLU A 10 -12.15 -6.75 -11.45
C GLU A 10 -11.77 -6.78 -12.94
N LYS A 11 -11.12 -5.70 -13.43
CA LYS A 11 -10.68 -5.57 -14.82
C LYS A 11 -9.21 -5.96 -15.03
N ALA A 12 -8.48 -6.28 -13.95
CA ALA A 12 -7.06 -6.61 -14.03
C ALA A 12 -6.82 -7.94 -14.75
N ARG A 13 -5.74 -8.01 -15.53
CA ARG A 13 -5.32 -9.21 -16.29
C ARG A 13 -3.85 -9.51 -16.03
N GLY A 14 -3.44 -10.76 -16.28
CA GLY A 14 -2.06 -11.22 -16.16
C GLY A 14 -1.44 -10.97 -14.78
N LEU A 15 -0.20 -10.49 -14.76
CA LEU A 15 0.57 -10.24 -13.53
C LEU A 15 -0.12 -9.26 -12.55
N ARG A 16 -0.83 -8.25 -13.08
CA ARG A 16 -1.59 -7.30 -12.25
C ARG A 16 -2.71 -7.98 -11.48
N LYS A 17 -3.41 -8.94 -12.11
CA LYS A 17 -4.47 -9.72 -11.44
C LYS A 17 -3.90 -10.54 -10.28
N LEU A 18 -2.73 -11.17 -10.49
CA LEU A 18 -2.07 -11.94 -9.45
C LEU A 18 -1.65 -11.04 -8.27
N PHE A 19 -1.05 -9.89 -8.56
CA PHE A 19 -0.66 -8.90 -7.57
C PHE A 19 -1.85 -8.41 -6.73
N LEU A 20 -2.95 -7.99 -7.38
CA LEU A 20 -4.14 -7.51 -6.67
C LEU A 20 -4.84 -8.62 -5.90
N ARG A 21 -4.80 -9.88 -6.38
CA ARG A 21 -5.31 -11.04 -5.63
C ARG A 21 -4.46 -11.33 -4.40
N TRP A 22 -3.13 -11.23 -4.51
CA TRP A 22 -2.24 -11.33 -3.35
C TRP A 22 -2.54 -10.24 -2.33
N ALA A 23 -2.67 -8.97 -2.76
CA ALA A 23 -3.04 -7.87 -1.88
C ALA A 23 -4.41 -8.12 -1.22
N ARG A 24 -5.41 -8.58 -1.99
CA ARG A 24 -6.73 -8.95 -1.47
C ARG A 24 -6.65 -9.98 -0.33
N GLY A 25 -5.78 -10.99 -0.46
CA GLY A 25 -5.57 -12.01 0.56
C GLY A 25 -4.88 -11.50 1.84
N GLN A 26 -4.03 -10.47 1.73
CA GLN A 26 -3.34 -9.87 2.88
C GLN A 26 -4.25 -8.94 3.69
N TYR A 27 -5.25 -8.30 3.03
CA TYR A 27 -6.08 -7.26 3.63
C TYR A 27 -7.55 -7.70 3.78
N GLY A 28 -7.78 -8.95 4.21
CA GLY A 28 -9.10 -9.42 4.64
C GLY A 28 -10.17 -9.44 3.54
N GLY A 29 -9.79 -9.60 2.27
CA GLY A 29 -10.72 -9.65 1.15
C GLY A 29 -10.89 -8.32 0.40
N VAL A 30 -10.25 -7.23 0.86
CA VAL A 30 -10.30 -5.91 0.22
C VAL A 30 -8.96 -5.57 -0.44
N VAL A 31 -8.98 -4.81 -1.53
CA VAL A 31 -7.78 -4.29 -2.19
C VAL A 31 -7.62 -2.81 -1.84
N PRO A 32 -6.66 -2.44 -0.98
CA PRO A 32 -6.42 -1.04 -0.63
C PRO A 32 -6.12 -0.19 -1.87
N GLY A 33 -6.59 1.07 -1.88
CA GLY A 33 -6.48 1.96 -3.03
C GLY A 33 -5.04 2.19 -3.50
N VAL A 34 -4.08 2.22 -2.57
CA VAL A 34 -2.65 2.35 -2.90
C VAL A 34 -2.15 1.22 -3.81
N PHE A 35 -2.64 -0.02 -3.63
CA PHE A 35 -2.27 -1.13 -4.51
C PHE A 35 -2.91 -1.01 -5.89
N GLN A 36 -4.08 -0.38 -6.00
CA GLN A 36 -4.72 -0.10 -7.29
C GLN A 36 -3.95 0.98 -8.08
N VAL A 37 -3.36 1.96 -7.38
CA VAL A 37 -2.44 2.96 -7.97
C VAL A 37 -1.13 2.29 -8.40
N LEU A 38 -0.49 1.53 -7.50
CA LEU A 38 0.78 0.86 -7.79
C LEU A 38 0.66 -0.20 -8.89
N ALA A 39 -0.50 -0.84 -9.07
CA ALA A 39 -0.73 -1.80 -10.14
C ALA A 39 -0.67 -1.20 -11.56
N VAL A 40 -0.69 0.14 -11.69
CA VAL A 40 -0.47 0.81 -12.99
C VAL A 40 0.94 0.51 -13.49
N ASP A 41 1.95 0.63 -12.62
CA ASP A 41 3.35 0.35 -12.89
C ASP A 41 3.95 -0.63 -11.85
N MET A 42 4.09 -1.88 -12.27
CA MET A 42 4.62 -2.96 -11.45
C MET A 42 6.10 -2.77 -11.10
N ALA A 43 6.87 -2.01 -11.92
CA ALA A 43 8.26 -1.70 -11.62
C ALA A 43 8.37 -0.75 -10.41
N THR A 44 7.38 0.13 -10.23
CA THR A 44 7.27 1.00 -9.05
C THR A 44 6.66 0.28 -7.84
N ALA A 45 5.74 -0.67 -8.05
CA ALA A 45 5.08 -1.41 -6.97
C ALA A 45 6.06 -2.16 -6.06
N ALA A 46 7.05 -2.84 -6.66
CA ALA A 46 8.04 -3.63 -5.92
C ALA A 46 8.92 -2.80 -4.96
N PRO A 47 9.62 -1.74 -5.40
CA PRO A 47 10.43 -0.91 -4.51
C PRO A 47 9.58 -0.16 -3.48
N ALA A 48 8.37 0.30 -3.83
CA ALA A 48 7.46 0.91 -2.87
C ALA A 48 7.08 -0.05 -1.73
N GLY A 49 6.73 -1.30 -2.08
CA GLY A 49 6.45 -2.35 -1.09
C GLY A 49 7.67 -2.71 -0.24
N ALA A 50 8.86 -2.78 -0.84
CA ALA A 50 10.09 -3.04 -0.11
C ALA A 50 10.41 -1.92 0.91
N LEU A 51 10.23 -0.66 0.50
CA LEU A 51 10.42 0.50 1.36
C LEU A 51 9.44 0.48 2.54
N TYR A 52 8.15 0.27 2.27
CA TYR A 52 7.13 0.16 3.32
C TYR A 52 7.44 -0.98 4.29
N ARG A 53 7.86 -2.13 3.78
CA ARG A 53 8.26 -3.25 4.62
C ARG A 53 9.47 -2.91 5.49
N HIS A 54 10.48 -2.26 4.93
CA HIS A 54 11.71 -1.91 5.64
C HIS A 54 11.47 -0.90 6.76
N LEU A 55 10.67 0.14 6.49
CA LEU A 55 10.44 1.23 7.43
C LEU A 55 9.34 0.90 8.46
N HIS A 56 8.27 0.21 8.04
CA HIS A 56 7.05 0.11 8.83
C HIS A 56 6.76 -1.30 9.37
N LEU A 57 7.16 -2.35 8.65
CA LEU A 57 6.82 -3.74 9.03
C LEU A 57 8.01 -4.56 9.55
N ARG A 58 9.24 -4.04 9.44
CA ARG A 58 10.46 -4.77 9.82
C ARG A 58 10.46 -5.04 11.33
N LYS A 59 10.61 -6.32 11.71
CA LYS A 59 10.67 -6.74 13.11
C LYS A 59 11.85 -6.12 13.88
N SER A 60 12.96 -5.87 13.20
CA SER A 60 14.17 -5.25 13.77
C SER A 60 14.20 -3.72 13.68
N SER A 61 13.04 -3.08 13.50
CA SER A 61 12.96 -1.62 13.65
C SER A 61 13.10 -1.23 15.13
N PRO A 62 13.77 -0.11 15.45
CA PRO A 62 13.91 0.36 16.83
C PRO A 62 12.58 0.81 17.45
N LEU A 63 11.56 1.06 16.63
CA LEU A 63 10.21 1.39 17.09
C LEU A 63 9.35 0.14 17.19
N GLY A 64 8.60 0.00 18.29
CA GLY A 64 7.58 -1.02 18.46
C GLY A 64 6.44 -0.88 17.45
N ARG A 65 5.61 -1.92 17.31
CA ARG A 65 4.49 -1.90 16.35
C ARG A 65 3.53 -0.74 16.63
N LEU A 66 3.15 -0.53 17.89
CA LEU A 66 2.25 0.56 18.29
C LEU A 66 2.85 1.94 17.99
N GLU A 67 4.13 2.14 18.30
CA GLU A 67 4.82 3.41 18.04
C GLU A 67 4.88 3.74 16.54
N ARG A 68 5.07 2.73 15.69
CA ARG A 68 5.04 2.90 14.22
C ARG A 68 3.65 3.31 13.73
N GLU A 69 2.59 2.72 14.27
CA GLU A 69 1.21 3.09 13.95
C GLU A 69 0.87 4.51 14.46
N MET A 70 1.34 4.88 15.66
CA MET A 70 1.20 6.24 16.19
C MET A 70 1.91 7.26 15.31
N LEU A 71 3.15 6.97 14.90
CA LEU A 71 3.90 7.81 13.98
C LEU A 71 3.16 7.98 12.64
N ALA A 72 2.69 6.88 12.05
CA ALA A 72 1.92 6.93 10.80
C ALA A 72 0.64 7.75 10.96
N THR A 73 -0.09 7.60 12.07
CA THR A 73 -1.30 8.37 12.35
C THR A 73 -1.01 9.87 12.44
N VAL A 74 0.02 10.28 13.20
CA VAL A 74 0.40 11.69 13.35
C VAL A 74 0.86 12.29 12.02
N VAL A 75 1.68 11.56 11.26
CA VAL A 75 2.15 12.01 9.95
C VAL A 75 0.97 12.14 8.97
N ASN A 76 0.08 11.16 8.92
CA ASN A 76 -1.11 11.22 8.07
C ASN A 76 -2.02 12.40 8.45
N GLY A 77 -2.21 12.67 9.74
CA GLY A 77 -2.95 13.85 10.19
C GLY A 77 -2.30 15.16 9.74
N LYS A 78 -0.98 15.29 9.85
CA LYS A 78 -0.24 16.48 9.40
C LYS A 78 -0.30 16.72 7.89
N VAL A 79 -0.30 15.65 7.10
CA VAL A 79 -0.34 15.73 5.63
C VAL A 79 -1.79 15.84 5.11
N GLY A 80 -2.79 15.80 6.00
CA GLY A 80 -4.21 15.81 5.62
C GLY A 80 -4.67 14.52 4.94
N GLY A 81 -3.96 13.41 5.19
CA GLY A 81 -4.25 12.09 4.62
C GLY A 81 -5.21 11.24 5.45
N ALA A 82 -5.43 11.60 6.72
CA ALA A 82 -6.51 11.07 7.53
C ALA A 82 -7.70 12.07 7.49
N PRO A 83 -8.97 11.61 7.44
CA PRO A 83 -10.11 12.46 7.74
C PRO A 83 -10.06 12.98 9.19
#